data_AF-A0AAE6X6U6-F1
#
_entry.id   AF-A0AAE6X6U6-F1
#
_cell.length_a   1.000
_cell.length_b   1.000
_cell.length_c   1.000
_cell.angle_alpha   90.00
_cell.angle_beta   90.00
_cell.angle_gamma   90.00
#
_symmetry.space_group_name_H-M   'P 1'
#
loop_
_entity.id
_entity.type
_entity.pdbx_description
1 polymer ?
#
loop_
_entity_poly.entity_id
_entity_poly.type
_entity_poly.pdbx_seq_one_letter_code
_entity_poly.pdbx_strand_id
1 'polypeptide(L)'
;MKAHILHKVAISSAELTEICQQLPKCDQDSGGLFKRKSPEEYYFIDDTPQLAYFKKDSIYQLKQRWDFADYVHDSNITRAASDPRLYIHPVLYPLSKEQWAIALIKGASDWFPGGAATEEKADFVQLNADGSYQVALKNIPFYYDLIVKACFREDETKNSPHCDDEETQILKIAYQDIGKPYYQWKMTYTFTDWPAHTPKSKATIYQEKQQMMPFESLNKRSVP
;
A
#
# COMPACT_ATOMS: atom_id res chain seq x y z
N MET A 1 -3.88 -18.88 4.87
CA MET A 1 -3.25 -18.04 3.84
C MET A 1 -3.10 -16.63 4.37
N LYS A 2 -1.99 -15.97 4.09
CA LYS A 2 -1.69 -14.64 4.63
C LYS A 2 -0.85 -13.84 3.64
N ALA A 3 -0.97 -12.52 3.71
CA ALA A 3 -0.03 -11.63 3.05
C ALA A 3 1.37 -11.83 3.62
N HIS A 4 2.39 -11.69 2.79
CA HIS A 4 3.78 -11.76 3.21
C HIS A 4 4.34 -10.34 3.23
N ILE A 5 4.52 -9.81 4.44
CA ILE A 5 5.20 -8.54 4.66
C ILE A 5 6.66 -8.72 4.25
N LEU A 6 7.14 -7.83 3.39
CA LEU A 6 8.53 -7.74 3.01
C LEU A 6 9.23 -6.82 4.00
N HIS A 7 10.16 -7.37 4.78
CA HIS A 7 10.84 -6.62 5.83
C HIS A 7 12.05 -5.91 5.26
N LYS A 8 12.15 -4.59 5.45
CA LYS A 8 13.33 -3.84 5.02
C LYS A 8 14.60 -4.41 5.67
N VAL A 9 15.64 -4.57 4.88
CA VAL A 9 16.95 -5.07 5.28
C VAL A 9 17.96 -3.94 5.12
N ALA A 10 18.84 -3.78 6.11
CA ALA A 10 19.98 -2.89 5.98
C ALA A 10 20.98 -3.52 5.00
N ILE A 11 21.41 -2.75 4.01
CA ILE A 11 22.43 -3.12 3.04
C ILE A 11 23.53 -2.06 3.03
N SER A 12 24.76 -2.49 2.73
CA SER A 12 25.86 -1.55 2.52
C SER A 12 25.71 -0.81 1.18
N SER A 13 26.39 0.34 1.04
CA SER A 13 26.45 1.06 -0.24
C SER A 13 27.05 0.21 -1.38
N ALA A 14 27.97 -0.70 -1.04
CA ALA A 14 28.54 -1.65 -1.99
C ALA A 14 27.49 -2.66 -2.48
N GLU A 15 26.72 -3.26 -1.56
CA GLU A 15 25.60 -4.16 -1.92
C GLU A 15 24.52 -3.44 -2.74
N LEU A 16 24.18 -2.19 -2.38
CA LEU A 16 23.23 -1.39 -3.16
C LEU A 16 23.75 -1.12 -4.57
N THR A 17 25.04 -0.80 -4.71
CA THR A 17 25.66 -0.61 -6.02
C THR A 17 25.61 -1.89 -6.86
N GLU A 18 25.92 -3.04 -6.27
CA GLU A 18 25.84 -4.36 -6.91
C GLU A 18 24.42 -4.71 -7.38
N ILE A 19 23.41 -4.40 -6.57
CA ILE A 19 21.99 -4.57 -6.93
C ILE A 19 21.63 -3.66 -8.11
N CYS A 20 21.96 -2.37 -8.02
CA CYS A 20 21.62 -1.39 -9.05
C CYS A 20 22.28 -1.66 -10.40
N GLN A 21 23.50 -2.21 -10.43
CA GLN A 21 24.19 -2.56 -11.67
C GLN A 21 23.44 -3.63 -12.50
N GLN A 22 22.54 -4.39 -11.87
CA GLN A 22 21.73 -5.42 -12.54
C GLN A 22 20.40 -4.89 -13.08
N LEU A 23 20.07 -3.62 -12.82
CA LEU A 23 18.78 -3.03 -13.17
C LEU A 23 18.95 -1.94 -14.24
N PRO A 24 18.02 -1.82 -15.21
CA PRO A 24 18.10 -0.80 -16.26
C PRO A 24 17.89 0.62 -15.73
N LYS A 25 17.10 0.73 -14.65
CA LYS A 25 16.89 1.94 -13.86
C LYS A 25 17.11 1.56 -12.40
N CYS A 26 17.78 2.41 -11.63
CA CYS A 26 17.93 2.22 -10.20
C CYS A 26 18.10 3.59 -9.56
N ASP A 27 17.27 3.90 -8.59
CA ASP A 27 17.46 5.05 -7.72
C ASP A 27 18.11 4.60 -6.42
N GLN A 28 19.38 4.99 -6.24
CA GLN A 28 20.16 4.66 -5.05
C GLN A 28 19.74 5.45 -3.81
N ASP A 29 19.09 6.61 -3.99
CA ASP A 29 18.71 7.47 -2.88
C ASP A 29 17.40 6.98 -2.23
N SER A 30 16.44 6.52 -3.05
CA SER A 30 15.16 5.96 -2.58
C SER A 30 15.19 4.43 -2.41
N GLY A 31 16.17 3.75 -3.00
CA GLY A 31 16.26 2.29 -3.07
C GLY A 31 16.31 1.57 -1.73
N GLY A 32 15.48 0.54 -1.59
CA GLY A 32 15.44 -0.33 -0.42
C GLY A 32 15.37 -1.80 -0.79
N LEU A 33 16.13 -2.63 -0.07
CA LEU A 33 16.01 -4.09 -0.16
C LEU A 33 15.08 -4.61 0.95
N PHE A 34 14.16 -5.49 0.56
CA PHE A 34 13.16 -6.07 1.44
C PHE A 34 13.21 -7.59 1.37
N LYS A 35 13.05 -8.26 2.51
CA LYS A 35 13.15 -9.71 2.63
C LYS A 35 11.79 -10.34 2.94
N ARG A 36 11.40 -11.32 2.14
CA ARG A 36 10.41 -12.33 2.49
C ARG A 36 11.11 -13.44 3.27
N LYS A 37 10.54 -13.86 4.41
CA LYS A 37 11.18 -14.86 5.29
C LYS A 37 11.01 -16.32 4.84
N SER A 38 9.94 -16.65 4.12
CA SER A 38 9.63 -18.03 3.72
C SER A 38 8.83 -18.11 2.40
N PRO A 39 9.40 -18.70 1.33
CA PRO A 39 10.84 -18.92 1.16
C PRO A 39 11.64 -17.61 1.31
N GLU A 40 12.94 -17.74 1.57
CA GLU A 40 13.83 -16.59 1.65
C GLU A 40 14.00 -15.98 0.25
N GLU A 41 13.48 -14.77 0.08
CA GLU A 41 13.47 -14.04 -1.19
C GLU A 41 13.71 -12.56 -0.90
N TYR A 42 14.44 -11.90 -1.80
CA TYR A 42 14.79 -10.49 -1.66
C TYR A 42 14.14 -9.67 -2.77
N TYR A 43 13.56 -8.54 -2.42
CA TYR A 43 12.85 -7.66 -3.32
C TYR A 43 13.43 -6.26 -3.20
N PHE A 44 13.87 -5.69 -4.31
CA PHE A 44 14.29 -4.31 -4.39
C PHE A 44 13.13 -3.45 -4.89
N ILE A 45 12.89 -2.36 -4.17
CA ILE A 45 11.88 -1.34 -4.47
C ILE A 45 12.58 0.01 -4.33
N ASP A 46 12.42 0.86 -5.32
CA ASP A 46 12.88 2.25 -5.33
C ASP A 46 11.76 3.14 -5.90
N ASP A 47 12.03 4.44 -6.09
CA ASP A 47 11.07 5.38 -6.68
C ASP A 47 10.97 5.24 -8.21
N THR A 48 11.76 4.35 -8.83
CA THR A 48 11.45 3.90 -10.17
C THR A 48 10.33 2.88 -10.04
N PRO A 49 9.19 3.01 -10.73
CA PRO A 49 8.03 2.14 -10.53
C PRO A 49 8.35 0.74 -11.08
N GLN A 50 9.17 -0.03 -10.38
CA GLN A 50 9.59 -1.38 -10.72
C GLN A 50 9.74 -2.21 -9.44
N LEU A 51 9.59 -3.52 -9.59
CA LEU A 51 9.90 -4.49 -8.53
C LEU A 51 10.93 -5.45 -9.06
N ALA A 52 12.03 -5.65 -8.34
CA ALA A 52 13.06 -6.61 -8.73
C ALA A 52 13.23 -7.69 -7.67
N TYR A 53 13.13 -8.96 -8.07
CA TYR A 53 13.31 -10.12 -7.22
C TYR A 53 14.72 -10.69 -7.38
N PHE A 54 15.40 -10.89 -6.26
CA PHE A 54 16.74 -11.44 -6.13
C PHE A 54 16.75 -12.70 -5.28
N LYS A 55 17.64 -13.62 -5.62
CA LYS A 55 18.15 -14.64 -4.69
C LYS A 55 19.52 -14.22 -4.19
N LYS A 56 19.80 -14.47 -2.91
CA LYS A 56 21.11 -14.26 -2.31
C LYS A 56 21.75 -15.62 -2.06
N ASP A 57 22.78 -15.92 -2.84
CA ASP A 57 23.72 -17.00 -2.53
C ASP A 57 24.95 -16.35 -1.87
N SER A 58 26.05 -16.16 -2.61
CA SER A 58 27.18 -15.32 -2.18
C SER A 58 26.99 -13.84 -2.54
N ILE A 59 26.28 -13.57 -3.63
CA ILE A 59 25.96 -12.25 -4.18
C ILE A 59 24.46 -12.17 -4.47
N TYR A 60 23.91 -10.96 -4.60
CA TYR A 60 22.53 -10.80 -5.03
C TYR A 60 22.44 -11.05 -6.53
N GLN A 61 21.59 -11.99 -6.95
CA GLN A 61 21.37 -12.31 -8.35
C GLN A 61 19.93 -12.01 -8.74
N LEU A 62 19.75 -11.11 -9.70
CA LEU A 62 18.45 -10.79 -10.28
C LEU A 62 17.84 -12.06 -10.88
N LYS A 63 16.61 -12.38 -10.48
CA LYS A 63 15.84 -13.53 -11.00
C LYS A 63 14.62 -13.09 -11.79
N GLN A 64 13.98 -11.99 -11.39
CA GLN A 64 12.85 -11.44 -12.12
C GLN A 64 12.71 -9.94 -11.86
N ARG A 65 12.14 -9.22 -12.81
CA ARG A 65 11.79 -7.80 -12.70
C ARG A 65 10.40 -7.57 -13.30
N TRP A 66 9.63 -6.71 -12.65
CA TRP A 66 8.38 -6.17 -13.17
C TRP A 66 8.52 -4.67 -13.30
N ASP A 67 8.20 -4.14 -14.49
CA ASP A 67 8.34 -2.74 -14.83
C ASP A 67 6.96 -2.09 -14.95
N PHE A 68 6.69 -1.11 -14.10
CA PHE A 68 5.44 -0.37 -14.04
C PHE A 68 5.61 1.08 -14.52
N ALA A 69 6.66 1.40 -15.28
CA ALA A 69 6.89 2.76 -15.80
C ALA A 69 5.73 3.30 -16.65
N ASP A 70 5.07 2.43 -17.42
CA ASP A 70 3.91 2.80 -18.25
C ASP A 70 2.57 2.60 -17.53
N TYR A 71 2.60 2.27 -16.22
CA TYR A 71 1.38 2.02 -15.46
C TYR A 71 0.64 3.30 -15.13
N VAL A 72 -0.66 3.34 -15.45
CA VAL A 72 -1.53 4.47 -15.15
C VAL A 72 -2.53 4.10 -14.05
N HIS A 73 -2.34 4.69 -12.86
CA HIS A 73 -3.26 4.56 -11.74
C HIS A 73 -4.37 5.63 -11.85
N ASP A 74 -5.56 5.21 -12.31
CA ASP A 74 -6.68 6.11 -12.67
C ASP A 74 -7.58 6.53 -11.50
N SER A 75 -7.33 5.99 -10.30
CA SER A 75 -7.99 6.42 -9.08
C SER A 75 -7.91 7.92 -8.88
N ASN A 76 -9.04 8.51 -8.49
CA ASN A 76 -9.09 9.89 -8.07
C ASN A 76 -8.69 10.00 -6.59
N ILE A 77 -7.80 10.93 -6.28
CA ILE A 77 -7.47 11.33 -4.92
C ILE A 77 -8.22 12.64 -4.67
N THR A 78 -9.10 12.64 -3.68
CA THR A 78 -10.14 13.66 -3.53
C THR A 78 -9.91 14.55 -2.31
N ARG A 79 -9.19 14.05 -1.31
CA ARG A 79 -9.09 14.72 0.01
C ARG A 79 -7.70 15.24 0.35
N ALA A 80 -6.69 14.98 -0.48
CA ALA A 80 -5.36 15.57 -0.36
C ALA A 80 -5.03 16.34 -1.63
N ALA A 81 -4.51 17.57 -1.50
CA ALA A 81 -4.32 18.48 -2.63
C ALA A 81 -2.93 18.38 -3.29
N SER A 82 -1.98 17.68 -2.67
CA SER A 82 -0.65 17.50 -3.25
C SER A 82 -0.66 16.54 -4.44
N ASP A 83 0.37 16.65 -5.28
CA ASP A 83 0.54 15.75 -6.43
C ASP A 83 0.66 14.30 -5.94
N PRO A 84 -0.25 13.41 -6.36
CA PRO A 84 -0.21 12.03 -5.92
C PRO A 84 1.05 11.33 -6.41
N ARG A 85 1.73 10.61 -5.51
CA ARG A 85 2.86 9.74 -5.83
C ARG A 85 2.40 8.32 -6.06
N LEU A 86 3.07 7.64 -6.97
CA LEU A 86 2.92 6.20 -7.21
C LEU A 86 4.06 5.46 -6.53
N TYR A 87 3.77 4.46 -5.70
CA TYR A 87 4.79 3.65 -5.05
C TYR A 87 4.32 2.21 -4.80
N ILE A 88 5.25 1.29 -4.55
CA ILE A 88 4.94 -0.11 -4.24
C ILE A 88 4.87 -0.29 -2.71
N HIS A 89 3.74 -0.76 -2.20
CA HIS A 89 3.66 -1.16 -0.79
C HIS A 89 4.38 -2.51 -0.58
N PRO A 90 5.31 -2.65 0.38
CA PRO A 90 6.22 -3.79 0.49
C PRO A 90 5.56 -5.03 1.11
N VAL A 91 4.52 -5.54 0.46
CA VAL A 91 3.75 -6.72 0.86
C VAL A 91 3.37 -7.53 -0.39
N LEU A 92 3.56 -8.85 -0.32
CA LEU A 92 3.01 -9.77 -1.31
C LEU A 92 1.64 -10.28 -0.84
N TYR A 93 0.63 -10.04 -1.66
CA TYR A 93 -0.76 -10.41 -1.41
C TYR A 93 -1.10 -11.70 -2.18
N PRO A 94 -1.53 -12.78 -1.51
CA PRO A 94 -1.78 -14.04 -2.20
C PRO A 94 -3.03 -13.96 -3.08
N LEU A 95 -2.87 -14.26 -4.37
CA LEU A 95 -3.97 -14.47 -5.32
C LEU A 95 -4.40 -15.94 -5.34
N SER A 96 -3.44 -16.86 -5.27
CA SER A 96 -3.65 -18.30 -5.20
C SER A 96 -2.53 -18.96 -4.37
N LYS A 97 -2.35 -20.28 -4.46
CA LYS A 97 -1.24 -20.98 -3.79
C LYS A 97 0.14 -20.55 -4.32
N GLU A 98 0.19 -20.15 -5.59
CA GLU A 98 1.44 -19.90 -6.31
C GLU A 98 1.55 -18.47 -6.83
N GLN A 99 0.42 -17.78 -7.01
CA GLN A 99 0.38 -16.44 -7.57
C GLN A 99 0.26 -15.38 -6.50
N TRP A 100 1.01 -14.29 -6.69
CA TRP A 100 1.10 -13.17 -5.78
C TRP A 100 0.79 -11.88 -6.52
N ALA A 101 0.21 -10.93 -5.79
CA ALA A 101 0.07 -9.55 -6.19
C ALA A 101 0.92 -8.64 -5.30
N ILE A 102 1.20 -7.44 -5.80
CA ILE A 102 1.60 -6.29 -4.99
C ILE A 102 0.47 -5.25 -4.97
N ALA A 103 0.54 -4.30 -4.06
CA ALA A 103 -0.28 -3.09 -4.12
C ALA A 103 0.57 -1.96 -4.72
N LEU A 104 0.16 -1.48 -5.89
CA LEU A 104 0.60 -0.19 -6.42
C LEU A 104 -0.28 0.87 -5.78
N ILE A 105 0.31 1.75 -4.98
CA ILE A 105 -0.38 2.78 -4.24
C ILE A 105 -0.26 4.10 -4.97
N LYS A 106 -1.40 4.72 -5.27
CA LYS A 106 -1.47 6.16 -5.55
C LYS A 106 -1.84 6.86 -4.25
N GLY A 107 -0.92 7.63 -3.70
CA GLY A 107 -1.08 8.31 -2.43
C GLY A 107 -0.74 9.79 -2.51
N ALA A 108 -1.51 10.62 -1.82
CA ALA A 108 -1.18 12.02 -1.60
C ALA A 108 -1.35 12.37 -0.13
N SER A 109 -0.48 13.27 0.34
CA SER A 109 -0.54 13.82 1.70
C SER A 109 -0.39 15.33 1.61
N ASP A 110 -1.21 16.07 2.33
CA ASP A 110 -1.15 17.52 2.35
C ASP A 110 -1.15 18.04 3.79
N TRP A 111 -0.47 19.17 3.99
CA TRP A 111 -0.40 19.88 5.26
C TRP A 111 -0.99 21.26 5.05
N PHE A 112 -1.99 21.60 5.84
CA PHE A 112 -2.62 22.92 5.81
C PHE A 112 -2.58 23.55 7.20
N PRO A 113 -2.74 24.87 7.32
CA PRO A 113 -2.77 25.52 8.63
C PRO A 113 -3.82 24.86 9.53
N GLY A 114 -3.33 24.25 10.61
CA GLY A 114 -4.18 23.54 11.55
C GLY A 114 -4.51 22.11 11.17
N GLY A 115 -3.85 21.46 10.21
CA GLY A 115 -4.13 20.05 9.97
C GLY A 115 -3.30 19.37 8.89
N ALA A 116 -3.59 18.09 8.71
CA ALA A 116 -3.01 17.25 7.69
C ALA A 116 -4.03 16.25 7.19
N ALA A 117 -3.91 15.85 5.93
CA ALA A 117 -4.70 14.78 5.35
C ALA A 117 -3.83 13.88 4.49
N THR A 118 -4.03 12.58 4.58
CA THR A 118 -3.45 11.59 3.68
C THR A 118 -4.55 10.72 3.09
N GLU A 119 -4.51 10.48 1.78
CA GLU A 119 -5.39 9.54 1.09
C GLU A 119 -4.57 8.61 0.20
N GLU A 120 -4.83 7.31 0.31
CA GLU A 120 -4.17 6.28 -0.48
C GLU A 120 -5.19 5.34 -1.13
N LYS A 121 -4.99 5.09 -2.42
CA LYS A 121 -5.73 4.10 -3.21
C LYS A 121 -4.76 3.04 -3.70
N ALA A 122 -5.18 1.79 -3.66
CA ALA A 122 -4.41 0.65 -4.13
C ALA A 122 -5.05 0.00 -5.35
N ASP A 123 -4.22 -0.23 -6.36
CA ASP A 123 -4.46 -1.25 -7.37
C ASP A 123 -3.61 -2.48 -7.02
N PHE A 124 -4.26 -3.63 -6.87
CA PHE A 124 -3.56 -4.89 -6.65
C PHE A 124 -3.21 -5.52 -7.99
N VAL A 125 -1.93 -5.74 -8.23
CA VAL A 125 -1.41 -6.17 -9.52
C VAL A 125 -0.71 -7.52 -9.39
N GLN A 126 -1.16 -8.51 -10.16
CA GLN A 126 -0.53 -9.82 -10.27
C GLN A 126 0.86 -9.70 -10.90
N LEU A 127 1.81 -10.40 -10.30
CA LEU A 127 3.16 -10.59 -10.83
C LEU A 127 3.23 -11.89 -11.64
N ASN A 128 3.40 -11.81 -12.96
CA ASN A 128 3.57 -13.01 -13.79
C ASN A 128 5.03 -13.45 -13.87
N ALA A 129 5.24 -14.75 -14.10
CA ALA A 129 6.58 -15.34 -14.12
C ALA A 129 7.45 -14.90 -15.31
N ASP A 130 6.86 -14.29 -16.34
CA ASP A 130 7.53 -13.74 -17.52
C ASP A 130 7.89 -12.25 -17.38
N GLY A 131 7.63 -11.64 -16.22
CA GLY A 131 7.87 -10.21 -15.97
C GLY A 131 6.72 -9.31 -16.41
N SER A 132 5.69 -9.86 -17.06
CA SER A 132 4.43 -9.14 -17.31
C SER A 132 3.60 -9.03 -16.03
N TYR A 133 2.55 -8.20 -16.07
CA TYR A 133 1.66 -8.01 -14.95
C TYR A 133 0.22 -7.82 -15.40
N GLN A 134 -0.73 -8.06 -14.49
CA GLN A 134 -2.16 -7.86 -14.74
C GLN A 134 -2.84 -7.30 -13.49
N VAL A 135 -3.65 -6.26 -13.65
CA VAL A 135 -4.46 -5.72 -12.54
C VAL A 135 -5.48 -6.76 -12.10
N ALA A 136 -5.49 -7.07 -10.81
CA ALA A 136 -6.35 -8.06 -10.18
C ALA A 136 -7.52 -7.40 -9.45
N LEU A 137 -7.28 -6.31 -8.72
CA LEU A 137 -8.29 -5.46 -8.10
C LEU A 137 -7.88 -4.01 -8.30
N LYS A 138 -8.86 -3.11 -8.45
CA LYS A 138 -8.62 -1.71 -8.79
C LYS A 138 -9.37 -0.77 -7.85
N ASN A 139 -8.80 0.41 -7.61
CA ASN A 139 -9.37 1.53 -6.89
C ASN A 139 -9.83 1.16 -5.47
N ILE A 140 -9.00 0.41 -4.75
CA ILE A 140 -9.30 -0.02 -3.40
C ILE A 140 -8.89 1.10 -2.43
N PRO A 141 -9.79 1.62 -1.57
CA PRO A 141 -9.41 2.51 -0.47
C PRO A 141 -8.39 1.82 0.42
N PHE A 142 -7.14 2.26 0.40
CA PHE A 142 -6.07 1.55 1.10
C PHE A 142 -5.91 2.11 2.51
N TYR A 143 -5.81 3.43 2.60
CA TYR A 143 -5.59 4.15 3.83
C TYR A 143 -6.13 5.59 3.70
N TYR A 144 -6.59 6.15 4.80
CA TYR A 144 -6.95 7.54 4.92
C TYR A 144 -6.73 8.00 6.37
N ASP A 145 -6.17 9.19 6.51
CA ASP A 145 -6.17 9.96 7.75
C ASP A 145 -6.47 11.43 7.49
N LEU A 146 -7.13 12.06 8.45
CA LEU A 146 -7.35 13.49 8.54
C LEU A 146 -7.20 13.89 9.99
N ILE A 147 -6.43 14.94 10.24
CA ILE A 147 -6.29 15.56 11.55
C ILE A 147 -6.51 17.06 11.35
N VAL A 148 -7.46 17.64 12.08
CA VAL A 148 -7.77 19.08 12.04
C VAL A 148 -7.82 19.64 13.44
N LYS A 149 -6.91 20.55 13.76
CA LYS A 149 -6.86 21.30 15.01
C LYS A 149 -8.16 22.08 15.23
N ALA A 150 -8.74 21.89 16.41
CA ALA A 150 -9.99 22.51 16.83
C ALA A 150 -9.85 23.44 18.06
N CYS A 151 -8.80 23.25 18.88
CA CYS A 151 -8.51 24.17 19.99
C CYS A 151 -7.71 25.39 19.50
N PHE A 152 -8.23 26.61 19.66
CA PHE A 152 -7.54 27.84 19.23
C PHE A 152 -7.17 28.76 20.38
N ARG A 153 -7.76 28.56 21.57
CA ARG A 153 -7.45 29.34 22.77
C ARG A 153 -6.62 28.55 23.78
N GLU A 154 -5.87 29.28 24.59
CA GLU A 154 -4.99 28.68 25.61
C GLU A 154 -5.78 27.95 26.70
N ASP A 155 -6.93 28.50 27.09
CA ASP A 155 -7.85 27.88 28.06
C ASP A 155 -8.51 26.63 27.51
N GLU A 156 -8.90 26.61 26.23
CA GLU A 156 -9.40 25.41 25.55
C GLU A 156 -8.32 24.31 25.52
N THR A 157 -7.11 24.67 25.13
CA THR A 157 -5.99 23.72 25.02
C THR A 157 -5.66 23.07 26.36
N LYS A 158 -5.72 23.82 27.46
CA LYS A 158 -5.42 23.29 28.80
C LYS A 158 -6.52 22.39 29.38
N ASN A 159 -7.77 22.66 29.02
CA ASN A 159 -8.94 22.01 29.65
C ASN A 159 -9.56 20.92 28.78
N SER A 160 -9.18 20.84 27.51
CA SER A 160 -9.72 19.84 26.59
C SER A 160 -9.01 18.48 26.73
N PRO A 161 -9.74 17.35 26.72
CA PRO A 161 -9.12 16.02 26.69
C PRO A 161 -8.46 15.68 25.34
N HIS A 162 -8.81 16.40 24.27
CA HIS A 162 -8.33 16.21 22.90
C HIS A 162 -8.57 17.50 22.09
N CYS A 163 -7.64 17.90 21.23
CA CYS A 163 -7.67 19.23 20.58
C CYS A 163 -7.74 19.20 19.07
N ASP A 164 -7.93 18.02 18.49
CA ASP A 164 -8.01 17.81 17.05
C ASP A 164 -9.32 17.07 16.75
N ASP A 165 -9.83 17.23 15.55
CA ASP A 165 -10.80 16.33 14.94
C ASP A 165 -10.00 15.32 14.11
N GLU A 166 -10.12 14.03 14.42
CA GLU A 166 -9.41 12.97 13.71
C GLU A 166 -10.38 12.02 13.00
N GLU A 167 -10.18 11.81 11.71
CA GLU A 167 -10.83 10.74 10.94
C GLU A 167 -9.77 9.77 10.42
N THR A 168 -9.98 8.47 10.54
CA THR A 168 -9.12 7.46 9.91
C THR A 168 -9.93 6.35 9.26
N GLN A 169 -9.40 5.79 8.17
CA GLN A 169 -9.87 4.54 7.56
C GLN A 169 -8.68 3.64 7.27
N ILE A 170 -8.68 2.45 7.87
CA ILE A 170 -7.62 1.46 7.69
C ILE A 170 -8.20 0.19 7.07
N LEU A 171 -7.61 -0.28 5.97
CA LEU A 171 -7.96 -1.54 5.33
C LEU A 171 -7.21 -2.72 5.99
N LYS A 172 -7.96 -3.78 6.30
CA LYS A 172 -7.43 -5.11 6.61
C LYS A 172 -7.96 -6.14 5.62
N ILE A 173 -7.08 -6.99 5.10
CA ILE A 173 -7.43 -8.02 4.12
C ILE A 173 -7.24 -9.41 4.72
N ALA A 174 -8.27 -10.24 4.63
CA ALA A 174 -8.18 -11.67 4.88
C ALA A 174 -8.47 -12.43 3.58
N TYR A 175 -7.94 -13.66 3.47
CA TYR A 175 -8.02 -14.45 2.25
C TYR A 175 -8.68 -15.80 2.56
N GLN A 176 -9.59 -16.24 1.70
CA GLN A 176 -10.30 -17.51 1.85
C GLN A 176 -10.15 -18.38 0.59
N ASP A 177 -9.76 -19.64 0.79
CA ASP A 177 -9.88 -20.66 -0.26
C ASP A 177 -11.35 -21.07 -0.36
N ILE A 178 -11.94 -20.90 -1.54
CA ILE A 178 -13.32 -21.28 -1.83
C ILE A 178 -13.40 -22.32 -2.97
N GLY A 179 -12.28 -22.97 -3.30
CA GLY A 179 -12.19 -23.92 -4.40
C GLY A 179 -12.21 -23.30 -5.80
N LYS A 180 -12.07 -21.97 -5.91
CA LYS A 180 -11.88 -21.24 -7.17
C LYS A 180 -10.39 -21.08 -7.51
N PRO A 181 -10.03 -20.74 -8.76
CA PRO A 181 -8.64 -20.51 -9.15
C PRO A 181 -7.91 -19.44 -8.31
N TYR A 182 -8.66 -18.45 -7.80
CA TYR A 182 -8.16 -17.40 -6.93
C TYR A 182 -8.89 -17.39 -5.59
N TYR A 183 -8.18 -16.96 -4.56
CA TYR A 183 -8.74 -16.77 -3.22
C TYR A 183 -9.74 -15.63 -3.21
N GLN A 184 -10.80 -15.78 -2.42
CA GLN A 184 -11.71 -14.68 -2.11
C GLN A 184 -11.05 -13.76 -1.08
N TRP A 185 -11.02 -12.46 -1.38
CA TRP A 185 -10.49 -11.43 -0.48
C TRP A 185 -11.63 -10.84 0.35
N LYS A 186 -11.50 -10.90 1.67
CA LYS A 186 -12.38 -10.27 2.65
C LYS A 186 -11.74 -8.98 3.12
N MET A 187 -12.21 -7.87 2.58
CA MET A 187 -11.81 -6.52 2.97
C MET A 187 -12.59 -6.13 4.23
N THR A 188 -11.89 -5.64 5.25
CA THR A 188 -12.48 -5.05 6.44
C THR A 188 -11.89 -3.65 6.60
N TYR A 189 -12.72 -2.65 6.41
CA TYR A 189 -12.37 -1.25 6.65
C TYR A 189 -12.73 -0.94 8.09
N THR A 190 -11.78 -0.41 8.86
CA THR A 190 -12.05 0.12 10.20
C THR A 190 -11.99 1.63 10.11
N PHE A 191 -13.10 2.27 10.45
CA PHE A 191 -13.23 3.71 10.48
C PHE A 191 -13.18 4.17 11.93
N THR A 192 -12.39 5.21 12.20
CA THR A 192 -12.39 5.91 13.48
C THR A 192 -12.76 7.37 13.22
N ASP A 193 -13.73 7.86 13.98
CA ASP A 193 -14.06 9.28 14.07
C ASP A 193 -13.86 9.67 15.54
N TRP A 194 -12.88 10.55 15.79
CA TRP A 194 -12.54 11.07 17.10
C TRP A 194 -12.66 12.60 17.07
N PRO A 195 -13.84 13.14 17.41
CA PRO A 195 -14.03 14.57 17.45
C PRO A 195 -13.23 15.24 18.56
N ALA A 196 -12.90 16.51 18.36
CA ALA A 196 -12.28 17.36 19.37
C ALA A 196 -13.11 17.43 20.64
N HIS A 197 -12.45 17.73 21.76
CA HIS A 197 -13.04 17.83 23.10
C HIS A 197 -13.69 16.54 23.62
N THR A 198 -13.54 15.43 22.89
CA THR A 198 -14.05 14.12 23.26
C THR A 198 -12.89 13.26 23.78
N PRO A 199 -13.01 12.60 24.94
CA PRO A 199 -11.98 11.65 25.37
C PRO A 199 -11.94 10.45 24.42
N LYS A 200 -10.75 9.89 24.17
CA LYS A 200 -10.54 8.77 23.24
C LYS A 200 -11.48 7.57 23.46
N SER A 201 -11.88 7.31 24.71
CA SER A 201 -12.82 6.22 25.05
C SER A 201 -14.22 6.39 24.47
N LYS A 202 -14.56 7.58 23.98
CA LYS A 202 -15.82 7.92 23.32
C LYS A 202 -15.67 8.13 21.80
N ALA A 203 -14.49 7.87 21.23
CA ALA A 203 -14.32 7.88 19.78
C ALA A 203 -15.25 6.83 19.14
N THR A 204 -15.84 7.18 18.00
CA THR A 204 -16.71 6.29 17.25
C THR A 204 -15.84 5.38 16.39
N ILE A 205 -15.97 4.07 16.57
CA ILE A 205 -15.26 3.07 15.76
C ILE A 205 -16.30 2.14 15.14
N TYR A 206 -16.27 2.00 13.82
CA TYR A 206 -17.13 1.06 13.10
C TYR A 206 -16.37 0.34 11.99
N GLN A 207 -16.97 -0.73 11.47
CA GLN A 207 -16.36 -1.54 10.43
C GLN A 207 -17.32 -1.77 9.28
N GLU A 208 -16.78 -1.68 8.06
CA GLU A 208 -17.43 -2.14 6.86
C GLU A 208 -16.67 -3.34 6.29
N LYS A 209 -17.42 -4.29 5.72
CA LYS A 209 -16.85 -5.52 5.17
C LYS A 209 -17.29 -5.71 3.74
N GLN A 210 -16.34 -6.06 2.88
CA GLN A 210 -16.60 -6.36 1.48
C GLN A 210 -15.90 -7.67 1.10
N GLN A 211 -16.54 -8.41 0.20
CA GLN A 211 -15.93 -9.59 -0.41
C GLN A 211 -15.62 -9.26 -1.86
N MET A 212 -14.39 -9.54 -2.27
CA MET A 212 -13.93 -9.30 -3.62
C MET A 212 -13.27 -10.57 -4.16
N MET A 213 -13.48 -10.82 -5.44
CA MET A 213 -12.77 -11.84 -6.18
C MET A 213 -11.79 -11.14 -7.13
N PRO A 214 -10.48 -11.44 -7.04
CA PRO A 214 -9.52 -10.99 -8.03
C PRO A 214 -10.01 -11.26 -9.46
N PHE A 215 -9.81 -10.30 -10.36
CA PHE A 215 -10.18 -10.33 -11.78
C PHE A 215 -11.68 -10.32 -12.10
N GLU A 216 -12.60 -10.47 -11.13
CA GLU A 216 -14.04 -10.46 -11.42
C GLU A 216 -14.60 -9.04 -11.61
N SER A 217 -14.10 -8.04 -10.86
CA SER A 217 -14.63 -6.66 -10.90
C SER A 217 -14.28 -5.89 -12.19
N LEU A 218 -13.31 -6.37 -12.97
CA LEU A 218 -12.85 -5.72 -14.20
C LEU A 218 -13.69 -6.08 -15.44
N ASN A 219 -14.52 -7.13 -15.33
CA ASN A 219 -15.40 -7.58 -16.42
C ASN A 219 -16.75 -6.84 -16.47
N LYS A 220 -17.06 -6.02 -15.46
CA LYS A 220 -18.16 -5.06 -15.56
C LYS A 220 -17.67 -3.83 -16.30
N ARG A 221 -17.45 -3.94 -17.62
CA ARG A 221 -17.53 -2.76 -18.49
C ARG A 221 -18.91 -2.16 -18.23
N SER A 222 -18.93 -0.97 -17.66
CA SER A 222 -20.08 -0.08 -17.64
C SER A 222 -20.68 -0.11 -19.05
N VAL A 223 -21.87 -0.68 -19.17
CA VAL A 223 -22.69 -0.50 -20.37
C VAL A 223 -22.90 1.02 -20.49
N PRO A 224 -22.71 1.61 -21.68
CA PRO A 224 -22.76 3.06 -21.89
C PRO A 224 -24.05 3.71 -21.39
#